data_AF-A0A3B1CYH7-F1
#
_entry.id   AF-A0A3B1CYH7-F1
#
_cell.length_a   1.000
_cell.length_b   1.000
_cell.length_c   1.000
_cell.angle_alpha   90.00
_cell.angle_beta   90.00
_cell.angle_gamma   90.00
#
_symmetry.space_group_name_H-M   'P 1'
#
loop_
_entity.id
_entity.type
_entity.pdbx_description
1 polymer ?
#
loop_
_entity_poly.entity_id
_entity_poly.type
_entity_poly.pdbx_seq_one_letter_code
_entity_poly.pdbx_strand_id
1 'polypeptide(L)'
;MYEPLDDEPFNDEPLNRVQFLNMGAFVEGGVILLALFLAWVFDVDWQAFLHWDMKAAAWSMGGLLPMLLLFFFLHRFPIGSMLKVKRFLIDVLGPSLSTCRWYELLILAGLAGLSEELLFRGVLQPWFENIGGETAGHSLGVIGSNILFGLVHAVTITYAILASLMGIYLSLLLDISGERNLIIPVIVHALYDFVAFLVISKTYRNEQL
;
A
#
# COMPACT_ATOMS: atom_id res chain seq x y z
N MET A 1 47.35 4.67 -24.17
CA MET A 1 47.30 3.85 -22.95
C MET A 1 45.98 4.24 -22.29
N TYR A 2 44.94 3.42 -22.46
CA TYR A 2 43.62 3.64 -21.87
C TYR A 2 43.59 2.83 -20.58
N GLU A 3 43.57 3.50 -19.42
CA GLU A 3 43.28 2.83 -18.15
C GLU A 3 41.79 2.47 -18.15
N PRO A 4 41.42 1.20 -17.97
CA PRO A 4 40.04 0.87 -17.69
C PRO A 4 39.70 1.45 -16.32
N LEU A 5 38.59 2.19 -16.25
CA LEU A 5 38.00 2.56 -14.97
C LEU A 5 37.64 1.25 -14.26
N ASP A 6 38.13 1.10 -13.03
CA ASP A 6 37.71 0.02 -12.14
C ASP A 6 36.18 0.13 -11.99
N ASP A 7 35.46 -0.79 -12.63
CA ASP A 7 34.06 -1.05 -12.35
C ASP A 7 34.00 -1.64 -10.93
N GLU A 8 34.06 -0.77 -9.93
CA GLU A 8 33.65 -1.09 -8.56
C GLU A 8 32.28 -1.79 -8.68
N PRO A 9 32.15 -3.06 -8.29
CA PRO A 9 30.88 -3.75 -8.38
C PRO A 9 29.89 -2.95 -7.53
N PHE A 10 28.86 -2.40 -8.17
CA PHE A 10 27.71 -1.87 -7.45
C PHE A 10 27.29 -2.98 -6.49
N ASN A 11 27.35 -2.70 -5.19
CA ASN A 11 27.10 -3.72 -4.19
C ASN A 11 25.59 -4.02 -4.20
N ASP A 12 25.16 -4.92 -5.09
CA ASP A 12 23.79 -5.43 -5.23
C ASP A 12 23.40 -6.35 -4.05
N GLU A 13 24.05 -6.18 -2.90
CA GLU A 13 23.68 -6.89 -1.69
C GLU A 13 22.31 -6.41 -1.21
N PRO A 14 21.40 -7.35 -0.90
CA PRO A 14 20.09 -6.99 -0.37
C PRO A 14 20.25 -6.16 0.91
N LEU A 15 19.41 -5.13 1.05
CA LEU A 15 19.45 -4.25 2.22
C LEU A 15 19.40 -5.07 3.51
N ASN A 16 20.30 -4.76 4.44
CA ASN A 16 20.21 -5.39 5.74
C ASN A 16 18.93 -4.94 6.46
N ARG A 17 18.48 -5.74 7.44
CA ARG A 17 17.24 -5.53 8.20
C ARG A 17 17.04 -4.08 8.65
N VAL A 18 18.09 -3.45 9.19
CA VAL A 18 18.00 -2.08 9.74
C VAL A 18 17.86 -1.06 8.62
N GLN A 19 18.63 -1.21 7.54
CA GLN A 19 18.53 -0.35 6.36
C GLN A 19 17.14 -0.42 5.73
N PHE A 20 16.59 -1.63 5.57
CA PHE A 20 15.25 -1.84 5.02
C PHE A 20 14.17 -1.16 5.86
N LEU A 21 14.17 -1.38 7.18
CA LEU A 21 13.19 -0.77 8.08
C LEU A 21 13.31 0.75 8.13
N ASN A 22 14.54 1.29 8.15
CA ASN A 22 14.76 2.74 8.13
C ASN A 22 14.31 3.37 6.81
N MET A 23 14.57 2.70 5.69
CA MET A 23 14.13 3.17 4.38
C MET A 23 12.60 3.17 4.30
N GLY A 24 11.94 2.08 4.72
CA GLY A 24 10.48 2.02 4.80
C GLY A 24 9.93 3.14 5.68
N ALA A 25 10.44 3.30 6.90
CA ALA A 25 10.01 4.37 7.80
C ALA A 25 10.21 5.79 7.22
N PHE A 26 11.30 6.01 6.50
CA PHE A 26 11.58 7.29 5.84
C PHE A 26 10.61 7.57 4.69
N VAL A 27 10.35 6.57 3.83
CA VAL A 27 9.39 6.69 2.73
C VAL A 27 8.00 6.98 3.30
N GLU A 28 7.50 6.17 4.23
CA GLU A 28 6.15 6.34 4.76
C GLU A 28 6.00 7.61 5.58
N GLY A 29 7.03 7.99 6.35
CA GLY A 29 7.06 9.28 7.04
C GLY A 29 6.99 10.45 6.05
N GLY A 30 7.71 10.35 4.93
CA GLY A 30 7.63 11.33 3.84
C GLY A 30 6.23 11.41 3.21
N VAL A 31 5.56 10.26 3.01
CA VAL A 31 4.19 10.20 2.49
C VAL A 31 3.21 10.86 3.47
N ILE A 32 3.34 10.63 4.78
CA ILE A 32 2.52 11.32 5.80
C ILE A 32 2.74 12.84 5.72
N LEU A 33 3.99 13.29 5.69
CA LEU A 33 4.30 14.73 5.61
C LEU A 33 3.74 15.35 4.32
N LEU A 34 3.83 14.63 3.20
CA LEU A 34 3.22 15.04 1.94
C LEU A 34 1.70 15.13 2.06
N ALA A 35 1.04 14.13 2.66
CA ALA A 35 -0.39 14.14 2.87
C ALA A 35 -0.83 15.35 3.71
N LEU A 36 -0.14 15.62 4.83
CA LEU A 36 -0.44 16.77 5.69
C LEU A 36 -0.21 18.11 4.96
N PHE A 37 0.86 18.21 4.17
CA PHE A 37 1.11 19.40 3.36
C PHE A 37 0.03 19.61 2.31
N LEU A 38 -0.37 18.56 1.58
CA LEU A 38 -1.42 18.64 0.56
C LEU A 38 -2.79 18.91 1.18
N ALA A 39 -3.10 18.33 2.34
CA ALA A 39 -4.32 18.64 3.08
C ALA A 39 -4.42 20.13 3.39
N TRP A 40 -3.30 20.75 3.82
CA TRP A 40 -3.24 22.17 4.06
C TRP A 40 -3.37 23.01 2.78
N VAL A 41 -2.71 22.61 1.68
CA VAL A 41 -2.80 23.33 0.39
C VAL A 41 -4.19 23.25 -0.22
N PHE A 42 -4.87 22.10 -0.08
CA PHE A 42 -6.17 21.82 -0.69
C PHE A 42 -7.36 22.09 0.24
N ASP A 43 -7.11 22.57 1.46
CA ASP A 43 -8.13 22.84 2.47
C ASP A 43 -9.04 21.61 2.75
N VAL A 44 -8.40 20.42 2.88
CA VAL A 44 -9.11 19.16 3.16
C VAL A 44 -9.01 18.83 4.65
N ASP A 45 -10.17 18.76 5.32
CA ASP A 45 -10.27 18.33 6.71
C ASP A 45 -10.27 16.79 6.85
N TRP A 46 -9.08 16.19 6.73
CA TRP A 46 -8.90 14.75 6.93
C TRP A 46 -9.22 14.27 8.35
N GLN A 47 -9.18 15.16 9.35
CA GLN A 47 -9.43 14.81 10.75
C GLN A 47 -10.91 14.49 10.97
N ALA A 48 -11.80 15.13 10.22
CA ALA A 48 -13.24 14.82 10.23
C ALA A 48 -13.52 13.34 9.93
N PHE A 49 -12.66 12.69 9.13
CA PHE A 49 -12.81 11.29 8.76
C PHE A 49 -12.12 10.33 9.74
N LEU A 50 -11.28 10.85 10.64
CA LEU A 50 -10.50 10.05 11.57
C LEU A 50 -11.25 9.85 12.89
N HIS A 51 -12.15 8.87 12.93
CA HIS A 51 -12.86 8.53 14.15
C HIS A 51 -12.82 7.03 14.44
N TRP A 52 -12.49 6.69 15.67
CA TRP A 52 -12.50 5.32 16.17
C TRP A 52 -13.87 4.98 16.75
N ASP A 53 -14.46 3.88 16.29
CA ASP A 53 -15.58 3.24 16.96
C ASP A 53 -15.45 1.71 16.90
N MET A 54 -16.24 0.99 17.70
CA MET A 54 -16.21 -0.48 17.69
C MET A 54 -16.72 -1.09 16.38
N LYS A 55 -17.56 -0.36 15.64
CA LYS A 55 -18.09 -0.84 14.35
C LYS A 55 -17.03 -0.79 13.27
N ALA A 56 -16.10 0.15 13.32
CA ALA A 56 -14.96 0.27 12.42
C ALA A 56 -14.10 -0.97 12.49
N ALA A 57 -13.84 -1.50 13.70
CA ALA A 57 -13.13 -2.76 13.86
C ALA A 57 -13.85 -3.93 13.15
N ALA A 58 -15.17 -4.04 13.31
CA ALA A 58 -15.96 -5.08 12.64
C ALA A 58 -15.96 -4.92 11.11
N TRP A 59 -16.13 -3.69 10.60
CA TRP A 59 -16.05 -3.38 9.18
C TRP A 59 -14.67 -3.65 8.61
N SER A 60 -13.59 -3.35 9.34
CA SER A 60 -12.24 -3.67 8.92
C SER A 60 -12.01 -5.17 8.85
N MET A 61 -12.49 -5.95 9.82
CA MET A 61 -12.34 -7.41 9.75
C MET A 61 -13.13 -8.00 8.58
N GLY A 62 -14.35 -7.53 8.35
CA GLY A 62 -15.16 -7.94 7.19
C GLY A 62 -14.53 -7.52 5.86
N GLY A 63 -14.04 -6.29 5.78
CA GLY A 63 -13.41 -5.70 4.59
C GLY A 63 -12.05 -6.32 4.24
N LEU A 64 -11.33 -6.85 5.23
CA LEU A 64 -10.07 -7.56 4.99
C LEU A 64 -10.28 -8.87 4.23
N LEU A 65 -11.40 -9.56 4.46
CA LEU A 65 -11.62 -10.92 3.93
C LEU A 65 -11.59 -10.99 2.40
N PRO A 66 -12.32 -10.14 1.63
CA PRO A 66 -12.25 -10.17 0.17
C PRO A 66 -10.84 -9.96 -0.38
N MET A 67 -10.07 -9.05 0.22
CA MET A 67 -8.70 -8.77 -0.22
C MET A 67 -7.77 -9.97 0.04
N LEU A 68 -7.88 -10.60 1.22
CA LEU A 68 -7.11 -11.80 1.51
C LEU A 68 -7.49 -12.98 0.63
N LEU A 69 -8.80 -13.19 0.38
CA LEU A 69 -9.28 -14.24 -0.52
C LEU A 69 -8.71 -14.05 -1.93
N LEU A 70 -8.77 -12.82 -2.46
CA LEU A 70 -8.19 -12.49 -3.76
C LEU A 70 -6.67 -12.71 -3.76
N PHE A 71 -5.97 -12.22 -2.75
CA PHE A 71 -4.52 -12.39 -2.62
C PHE A 71 -4.11 -13.86 -2.60
N PHE A 72 -4.72 -14.69 -1.76
CA PHE A 72 -4.40 -16.11 -1.68
C PHE A 72 -4.76 -16.86 -2.97
N PHE A 73 -5.87 -16.49 -3.61
CA PHE A 73 -6.26 -17.04 -4.91
C PHE A 73 -5.21 -16.75 -5.99
N LEU A 74 -4.83 -15.48 -6.15
CA LEU A 74 -3.82 -15.04 -7.12
C LEU A 74 -2.43 -15.57 -6.82
N HIS A 75 -2.07 -15.67 -5.53
CA HIS A 75 -0.81 -16.25 -5.10
C HIS A 75 -0.73 -17.76 -5.36
N ARG A 76 -1.86 -18.48 -5.23
CA ARG A 76 -1.94 -19.93 -5.47
C ARG A 76 -1.98 -20.27 -6.96
N PHE A 77 -2.66 -19.48 -7.77
CA PHE A 77 -2.83 -19.72 -9.20
C PHE A 77 -2.27 -18.56 -10.05
N PRO A 78 -0.94 -18.32 -10.02
CA PRO A 78 -0.34 -17.22 -10.77
C PRO A 78 -0.25 -17.56 -12.26
N ILE A 79 -1.20 -17.07 -13.06
CA ILE A 79 -1.24 -17.30 -14.52
C ILE A 79 -0.75 -16.04 -15.25
N GLY A 80 0.04 -16.23 -16.31
CA GLY A 80 0.47 -15.15 -17.21
C GLY A 80 1.26 -14.04 -16.51
N SER A 81 0.78 -12.80 -16.60
CA SER A 81 1.44 -11.64 -15.97
C SER A 81 1.43 -11.68 -14.44
N MET A 82 0.48 -12.39 -13.81
CA MET A 82 0.44 -12.55 -12.36
C MET A 82 1.68 -13.26 -11.81
N LEU A 83 2.23 -14.23 -12.57
CA LEU A 83 3.46 -14.91 -12.19
C LEU A 83 4.64 -13.94 -12.16
N LYS A 84 4.70 -12.99 -13.10
CA LYS A 84 5.75 -11.96 -13.13
C LYS A 84 5.65 -11.05 -11.90
N VAL A 85 4.44 -10.63 -11.54
CA VAL A 85 4.19 -9.84 -10.32
C VAL A 85 4.64 -10.61 -9.08
N LYS A 86 4.19 -11.87 -8.94
CA LYS A 86 4.57 -12.72 -7.81
C LYS A 86 6.09 -12.87 -7.68
N ARG A 87 6.77 -13.18 -8.79
CA ARG A 87 8.23 -13.36 -8.81
C ARG A 87 8.95 -12.07 -8.45
N PHE A 88 8.56 -10.95 -9.07
CA PHE A 88 9.11 -9.64 -8.73
C PHE A 88 9.01 -9.34 -7.22
N LEU A 89 7.83 -9.53 -6.62
CA LEU A 89 7.62 -9.24 -5.20
C LEU A 89 8.50 -10.13 -4.30
N ILE A 90 8.64 -11.42 -4.64
CA ILE A 90 9.49 -12.36 -3.90
C ILE A 90 10.97 -11.99 -4.07
N ASP A 91 11.42 -11.68 -5.28
CA ASP A 91 12.84 -11.43 -5.57
C ASP A 91 13.31 -10.10 -4.99
N VAL A 92 12.46 -9.06 -5.03
CA VAL A 92 12.79 -7.71 -4.57
C VAL A 92 12.59 -7.54 -3.06
N LEU A 93 11.45 -8.01 -2.53
CA LEU A 93 11.12 -7.80 -1.11
C LEU A 93 11.52 -8.98 -0.23
N GLY A 94 11.52 -10.20 -0.77
CA GLY A 94 11.79 -11.44 -0.03
C GLY A 94 13.10 -11.44 0.76
N PRO A 95 14.26 -11.06 0.18
CA PRO A 95 15.52 -11.02 0.90
C PRO A 95 15.42 -10.18 2.18
N SER A 96 14.96 -8.94 2.08
CA SER A 96 14.84 -8.01 3.21
C SER A 96 13.77 -8.45 4.22
N LEU A 97 12.56 -8.80 3.74
CA LEU A 97 11.45 -9.24 4.58
C LEU A 97 11.75 -10.54 5.33
N SER A 98 12.56 -11.42 4.76
CA SER A 98 12.96 -12.68 5.38
C SER A 98 13.91 -12.51 6.57
N THR A 99 14.57 -11.36 6.70
CA THR A 99 15.43 -11.04 7.85
C THR A 99 14.66 -10.39 9.01
N CYS A 100 13.49 -9.82 8.73
CA CYS A 100 12.68 -9.09 9.70
C CYS A 100 11.92 -10.01 10.65
N ARG A 101 11.64 -9.50 11.86
CA ARG A 101 10.74 -10.14 12.83
C ARG A 101 9.29 -9.78 12.52
N TRP A 102 8.36 -10.66 12.86
CA TRP A 102 6.93 -10.46 12.54
C TRP A 102 6.38 -9.13 13.08
N TYR A 103 6.79 -8.68 14.27
CA TYR A 103 6.29 -7.43 14.83
C TYR A 103 6.85 -6.19 14.13
N GLU A 104 8.02 -6.29 13.49
CA GLU A 104 8.58 -5.21 12.68
C GLU A 104 7.83 -5.07 11.36
N LEU A 105 7.45 -6.21 10.77
CA LEU A 105 6.57 -6.24 9.61
C LEU A 105 5.19 -5.68 9.94
N LEU A 106 4.67 -5.95 11.14
CA LEU A 106 3.41 -5.37 11.61
C LEU A 106 3.51 -3.84 11.77
N ILE A 107 4.61 -3.34 12.35
CA ILE A 107 4.84 -1.89 12.48
C ILE A 107 4.98 -1.24 11.11
N LEU A 108 5.77 -1.83 10.21
CA LEU A 108 5.97 -1.31 8.87
C LEU A 108 4.66 -1.29 8.08
N ALA A 109 3.88 -2.37 8.11
CA ALA A 109 2.59 -2.44 7.45
C ALA A 109 1.57 -1.46 8.06
N GLY A 110 1.58 -1.28 9.39
CA GLY A 110 0.77 -0.27 10.06
C GLY A 110 1.14 1.15 9.64
N LEU A 111 2.42 1.42 9.45
CA LEU A 111 2.91 2.71 8.99
C LEU A 111 2.50 2.97 7.53
N ALA A 112 2.66 1.99 6.64
CA ALA A 112 2.25 2.05 5.23
C ALA A 112 0.74 2.22 5.07
N GLY A 113 -0.05 1.41 5.80
CA GLY A 113 -1.51 1.54 5.80
C GLY A 113 -1.98 2.90 6.32
N LEU A 114 -1.29 3.50 7.30
CA LEU A 114 -1.63 4.84 7.77
C LEU A 114 -1.24 5.93 6.77
N SER A 115 0.00 5.90 6.27
CA SER A 115 0.56 6.92 5.37
C SER A 115 -0.20 6.99 4.05
N GLU A 116 -0.40 5.84 3.42
CA GLU A 116 -1.02 5.77 2.11
C GLU A 116 -2.51 6.10 2.19
N GLU A 117 -3.26 5.54 3.14
CA GLU A 117 -4.68 5.87 3.27
C GLU A 117 -4.89 7.34 3.65
N LEU A 118 -4.03 7.92 4.49
CA LEU A 118 -4.09 9.35 4.78
C LEU A 118 -3.89 10.18 3.50
N LEU A 119 -2.90 9.86 2.67
CA LEU A 119 -2.66 10.57 1.42
C LEU A 119 -3.82 10.37 0.43
N PHE A 120 -4.21 9.13 0.16
CA PHE A 120 -5.12 8.82 -0.93
C PHE A 120 -6.59 9.02 -0.55
N ARG A 121 -7.02 8.54 0.62
CA ARG A 121 -8.43 8.55 1.06
C ARG A 121 -8.72 9.74 1.97
N GLY A 122 -7.74 10.15 2.76
CA GLY A 122 -7.84 11.33 3.61
C GLY A 122 -7.71 12.65 2.84
N VAL A 123 -6.95 12.70 1.74
CA VAL A 123 -6.63 13.96 1.04
C VAL A 123 -6.99 13.94 -0.44
N LEU A 124 -6.38 13.07 -1.24
CA LEU A 124 -6.51 13.13 -2.70
C LEU A 124 -7.92 12.80 -3.20
N GLN A 125 -8.57 11.78 -2.64
CA GLN A 125 -9.95 11.45 -2.99
C GLN A 125 -10.91 12.61 -2.67
N PRO A 126 -10.97 13.15 -1.43
CA PRO A 126 -11.78 14.34 -1.13
C PRO A 126 -11.46 15.55 -2.01
N TRP A 127 -10.18 15.78 -2.32
CA TRP A 127 -9.78 16.87 -3.21
C TRP A 127 -10.33 16.70 -4.63
N PHE A 128 -10.23 15.50 -5.21
CA PHE A 128 -10.85 15.18 -6.50
C PHE A 128 -12.38 15.25 -6.45
N GLU A 129 -13.00 14.85 -5.33
CA GLU A 129 -14.45 15.00 -5.13
C GLU A 129 -14.86 16.48 -5.17
N ASN A 130 -14.11 17.35 -4.50
CA ASN A 130 -14.34 18.79 -4.50
C ASN A 130 -14.20 19.40 -5.91
N ILE A 131 -13.19 18.99 -6.68
CA ILE A 131 -13.01 19.45 -8.07
C ILE A 131 -14.16 19.03 -8.98
N GLY A 132 -14.68 17.80 -8.79
CA GLY A 132 -15.76 17.26 -9.63
C GLY A 132 -17.15 17.82 -9.30
N GLY A 133 -17.29 18.56 -8.19
CA GLY A 133 -18.55 19.15 -7.75
C GLY A 133 -19.65 18.12 -7.49
N GLU A 134 -20.91 18.57 -7.40
CA GLU A 134 -22.04 17.69 -7.04
C GLU A 134 -22.34 16.59 -8.07
N THR A 135 -22.01 16.82 -9.34
CA THR A 135 -22.42 15.94 -10.44
C THR A 135 -21.43 14.83 -10.72
N ALA A 136 -20.12 15.12 -10.63
CA ALA A 136 -19.05 14.18 -10.96
C ALA A 136 -18.09 13.92 -9.79
N GLY A 137 -18.24 14.63 -8.66
CA GLY A 137 -17.32 14.59 -7.52
C GLY A 137 -17.01 13.18 -7.05
N HIS A 138 -18.02 12.41 -6.64
CA HIS A 138 -17.79 11.06 -6.12
C HIS A 138 -17.05 10.15 -7.12
N SER A 139 -17.47 10.14 -8.39
CA SER A 139 -16.81 9.33 -9.42
C SER A 139 -15.39 9.79 -9.72
N LEU A 140 -15.16 11.11 -9.78
CA LEU A 140 -13.82 11.67 -10.00
C LEU A 140 -12.89 11.41 -8.83
N GLY A 141 -13.42 11.50 -7.60
CA GLY A 141 -12.77 11.10 -6.36
C GLY A 141 -12.23 9.68 -6.41
N VAL A 142 -13.13 8.72 -6.61
CA VAL A 142 -12.80 7.30 -6.64
C VAL A 142 -11.89 6.96 -7.82
N ILE A 143 -12.18 7.45 -9.03
CA ILE A 143 -11.39 7.11 -10.22
C ILE A 143 -10.01 7.79 -10.17
N GLY A 144 -9.98 9.09 -9.92
CA GLY A 144 -8.76 9.90 -9.95
C GLY A 144 -7.74 9.47 -8.90
N SER A 145 -8.18 9.31 -7.64
CA SER A 145 -7.31 8.87 -6.55
C SER A 145 -6.73 7.47 -6.81
N ASN A 146 -7.54 6.54 -7.31
CA ASN A 146 -7.12 5.15 -7.50
C ASN A 146 -6.33 4.90 -8.78
N ILE A 147 -6.48 5.74 -9.81
CA ILE A 147 -5.53 5.78 -10.92
C ILE A 147 -4.16 6.21 -10.38
N LEU A 148 -4.10 7.30 -9.62
CA LEU A 148 -2.83 7.77 -9.05
C LEU A 148 -2.22 6.74 -8.09
N PHE A 149 -3.04 6.08 -7.27
CA PHE A 149 -2.63 4.97 -6.42
C PHE A 149 -1.99 3.84 -7.23
N GLY A 150 -2.62 3.39 -8.32
CA GLY A 150 -2.03 2.37 -9.18
C GLY A 150 -0.75 2.82 -9.89
N LEU A 151 -0.66 4.09 -10.26
CA LEU A 151 0.52 4.65 -10.91
C LEU A 151 1.75 4.70 -9.99
N VAL A 152 1.58 5.06 -8.71
CA VAL A 152 2.70 5.04 -7.76
C VAL A 152 3.16 3.61 -7.43
N HIS A 153 2.27 2.63 -7.60
CA HIS A 153 2.56 1.19 -7.48
C HIS A 153 2.99 0.53 -8.79
N ALA A 154 3.27 1.30 -9.86
CA ALA A 154 3.48 0.74 -11.19
C ALA A 154 4.87 0.10 -11.38
N VAL A 155 5.09 -1.04 -10.74
CA VAL A 155 6.22 -1.93 -11.06
C VAL A 155 5.97 -2.67 -12.37
N THR A 156 4.73 -3.12 -12.57
CA THR A 156 4.25 -3.68 -13.84
C THR A 156 2.85 -3.14 -14.08
N ILE A 157 2.40 -3.14 -15.34
CA ILE A 157 1.03 -2.73 -15.68
C ILE A 157 -0.01 -3.57 -14.92
N THR A 158 0.21 -4.88 -14.79
CA THR A 158 -0.70 -5.76 -14.04
C THR A 158 -0.74 -5.38 -12.57
N TYR A 159 0.40 -5.06 -11.96
CA TYR A 159 0.44 -4.65 -10.56
C TYR A 159 -0.22 -3.28 -10.34
N ALA A 160 -0.01 -2.33 -11.26
CA ALA A 160 -0.71 -1.04 -11.24
C ALA A 160 -2.23 -1.21 -11.31
N ILE A 161 -2.74 -2.08 -12.19
CA ILE A 161 -4.18 -2.37 -12.30
C ILE A 161 -4.70 -2.99 -11.01
N LEU A 162 -4.00 -3.98 -10.44
CA LEU A 162 -4.41 -4.61 -9.18
C LEU A 162 -4.43 -3.60 -8.03
N ALA A 163 -3.40 -2.76 -7.92
CA ALA A 163 -3.33 -1.70 -6.94
C ALA A 163 -4.48 -0.70 -7.11
N SER A 164 -4.79 -0.26 -8.33
CA SER A 164 -5.97 0.58 -8.60
C SER A 164 -7.28 -0.10 -8.17
N LEU A 165 -7.46 -1.39 -8.46
CA LEU A 165 -8.68 -2.12 -8.09
C LEU A 165 -8.81 -2.31 -6.58
N MET A 166 -7.71 -2.65 -5.89
CA MET A 166 -7.66 -2.68 -4.43
C MET A 166 -7.96 -1.30 -3.85
N GLY A 167 -7.44 -0.25 -4.50
CA GLY A 167 -7.68 1.09 -4.07
C GLY A 167 -9.14 1.52 -4.20
N ILE A 168 -9.80 1.16 -5.31
CA ILE A 168 -11.25 1.38 -5.48
C ILE A 168 -12.01 0.68 -4.35
N TYR A 169 -11.61 -0.55 -4.01
CA TYR A 169 -12.23 -1.27 -2.90
C TYR A 169 -12.02 -0.58 -1.55
N LEU A 170 -10.83 -0.05 -1.27
CA LEU A 170 -10.56 0.75 -0.07
C LEU A 170 -11.36 2.06 -0.05
N SER A 171 -11.57 2.71 -1.20
CA SER A 171 -12.48 3.85 -1.33
C SER A 171 -13.94 3.49 -1.03
N LEU A 172 -14.38 2.27 -1.33
CA LEU A 172 -15.72 1.80 -0.91
C LEU A 172 -15.79 1.57 0.61
N LEU A 173 -14.71 1.02 1.19
CA LEU A 173 -14.62 0.80 2.64
C LEU A 173 -14.59 2.10 3.44
N LEU A 174 -14.06 3.18 2.86
CA LEU A 174 -14.09 4.51 3.44
C LEU A 174 -15.51 4.96 3.82
N ASP A 175 -16.51 4.63 2.99
CA ASP A 175 -17.90 5.10 3.14
C ASP A 175 -18.88 3.97 3.56
N ILE A 176 -18.38 2.76 3.86
CA ILE A 176 -19.20 1.55 4.10
C ILE A 176 -20.15 1.67 5.29
N SER A 177 -19.79 2.48 6.29
CA SER A 177 -20.55 2.59 7.53
C SER A 177 -21.75 3.56 7.43
N GLY A 178 -21.92 4.22 6.28
CA GLY A 178 -22.86 5.31 6.06
C GLY A 178 -22.26 6.68 6.36
N GLU A 179 -21.25 6.73 7.22
CA GLU A 179 -20.37 7.88 7.44
C GLU A 179 -18.95 7.55 6.97
N ARG A 180 -18.23 8.58 6.54
CA ARG A 180 -16.86 8.45 6.05
C ARG A 180 -15.90 8.20 7.21
N ASN A 181 -15.24 7.05 7.22
CA ASN A 181 -14.33 6.63 8.29
C ASN A 181 -12.99 6.13 7.73
N LEU A 182 -11.93 6.91 7.97
CA LEU A 182 -10.59 6.64 7.48
C LEU A 182 -9.88 5.49 8.22
N ILE A 183 -10.28 5.19 9.46
CA ILE A 183 -9.70 4.08 10.24
C ILE A 183 -9.99 2.73 9.56
N ILE A 184 -11.16 2.59 8.93
CA ILE A 184 -11.58 1.34 8.28
C ILE A 184 -10.57 0.90 7.21
N PRO A 185 -10.31 1.70 6.15
CA PRO A 185 -9.33 1.34 5.13
C PRO A 185 -7.90 1.28 5.68
N VAL A 186 -7.51 2.13 6.64
CA VAL A 186 -6.16 2.09 7.27
C VAL A 186 -5.88 0.71 7.85
N ILE A 187 -6.80 0.17 8.65
CA ILE A 187 -6.63 -1.14 9.28
C ILE A 187 -6.65 -2.25 8.23
N VAL A 188 -7.55 -2.16 7.25
CA VAL A 188 -7.68 -3.18 6.21
C VAL A 188 -6.41 -3.26 5.37
N HIS A 189 -5.87 -2.11 4.95
CA HIS A 189 -4.63 -2.03 4.18
C HIS A 189 -3.44 -2.54 5.01
N ALA A 190 -3.27 -2.03 6.24
CA ALA A 190 -2.18 -2.45 7.11
C ALA A 190 -2.19 -3.97 7.38
N LEU A 191 -3.36 -4.55 7.64
CA LEU A 191 -3.46 -6.00 7.88
C LEU A 191 -3.26 -6.82 6.62
N TYR A 192 -3.72 -6.32 5.46
CA TYR A 192 -3.47 -6.94 4.17
C TYR A 192 -1.96 -7.01 3.90
N ASP A 193 -1.25 -5.88 4.03
CA ASP A 193 0.19 -5.79 3.81
C ASP A 193 0.96 -6.66 4.80
N PHE A 194 0.57 -6.65 6.06
CA PHE A 194 1.19 -7.52 7.06
C PHE A 194 1.11 -8.99 6.66
N VAL A 195 -0.06 -9.46 6.22
CA VAL A 195 -0.22 -10.84 5.73
C VAL A 195 0.60 -11.07 4.45
N ALA A 196 0.59 -10.13 3.51
CA ALA A 196 1.38 -10.22 2.28
C ALA A 196 2.88 -10.34 2.57
N PHE A 197 3.41 -9.51 3.48
CA PHE A 197 4.81 -9.55 3.92
C PHE A 197 5.16 -10.89 4.56
N LEU A 198 4.31 -11.43 5.44
CA LEU A 198 4.52 -12.75 6.04
C LEU A 198 4.55 -13.86 5.00
N VAL A 199 3.64 -13.82 4.02
CA VAL A 199 3.59 -14.82 2.94
C VAL A 199 4.83 -14.71 2.05
N ILE A 200 5.21 -13.51 1.61
CA ILE A 200 6.41 -13.29 0.79
C ILE A 200 7.67 -13.76 1.53
N SER A 201 7.84 -13.34 2.79
CA SER A 201 8.95 -13.73 3.67
C SER A 201 9.05 -15.27 3.80
N LYS A 202 7.91 -15.93 4.01
CA LYS A 202 7.85 -17.40 4.12
C LYS A 202 8.13 -18.09 2.79
N THR A 203 7.56 -17.61 1.68
CA THR A 203 7.80 -18.19 0.35
C THR A 203 9.27 -18.08 -0.03
N TYR A 204 9.90 -16.91 0.18
CA TYR A 204 11.32 -16.71 -0.09
C TYR A 204 12.18 -17.70 0.71
N ARG A 205 11.97 -17.81 2.04
CA ARG A 205 12.72 -18.76 2.88
C ARG A 205 12.59 -20.21 2.40
N ASN A 206 11.41 -20.61 1.95
CA ASN A 206 11.18 -21.97 1.44
C ASN A 206 11.85 -22.23 0.09
N GLU A 207 12.09 -21.21 -0.73
CA GLU A 207 12.77 -21.35 -2.02
C GLU A 207 14.31 -21.41 -1.90
N GLN A 208 14.86 -21.04 -0.73
CA GLN A 208 16.29 -21.11 -0.42
C GLN A 208 16.71 -22.42 0.29
N LEU A 209 15.76 -23.29 0.62
CA LEU A 209 15.97 -24.59 1.26
C LEU A 209 15.95 -25.72 0.21
#